data_AF-A0A3G9IK45-F1
#
_entry.id   AF-A0A3G9IK45-F1
#
_cell.length_a   1.000
_cell.length_b   1.000
_cell.length_c   1.000
_cell.angle_alpha   90.00
_cell.angle_beta   90.00
_cell.angle_gamma   90.00
#
_symmetry.space_group_name_H-M   'P 1'
#
loop_
_entity.id
_entity.type
_entity.pdbx_description
1 polymer ?
#
loop_
_entity_poly.entity_id
_entity_poly.type
_entity_poly.pdbx_seq_one_letter_code
_entity_poly.pdbx_strand_id
1 'polypeptide(L)'
;MDEELRDKWFQYVADYRISPDDMTVNPNNVEWDLALSANERDFYKDKVNGFTVYPITSTWGDRDAPAEELIQRFERSRPYIDRIIETGAVEKGNGVFYGFDENEVEHFETMKKVNANVKQAYPNIPIMTTSQYIDSYEKMKELNIDILVMHLVDGIYNNDFADIVRKHGRKVWAYISLQPYDPQPNWRIENSPMEARLLLSAMALHERFDGFLYWSLNYYYKGTGAVQAPIKRDGPVLTDWSITTPTEEFKWLHGDGVLLYAGEDGPIGSIRMENIRDGLEDYEYYKQLEHIAGFDAAFGAADELVKSTSEFVRSPEQLYEVRQRISAMISGS
;
A
#
# COMPACT_ATOMS: atom_id res chain seq x y z
N MET A 1 1.65 14.55 22.69
CA MET A 1 0.65 14.51 21.61
C MET A 1 -0.69 14.17 22.23
N ASP A 2 -1.78 14.70 21.68
CA ASP A 2 -3.14 14.34 22.08
C ASP A 2 -3.46 12.90 21.63
N GLU A 3 -3.61 11.99 22.59
CA GLU A 3 -3.94 10.57 22.37
C GLU A 3 -5.29 10.43 21.65
N GLU A 4 -6.25 11.31 21.95
CA GLU A 4 -7.55 11.34 21.28
C GLU A 4 -7.40 11.65 19.79
N LEU A 5 -6.50 12.58 19.44
CA LEU A 5 -6.25 12.93 18.05
C LEU A 5 -5.59 11.77 17.29
N ARG A 6 -4.58 11.11 17.88
CA ARG A 6 -3.94 9.91 17.29
C ARG A 6 -4.98 8.83 16.99
N ASP A 7 -5.87 8.56 17.93
CA ASP A 7 -6.90 7.53 17.77
C ASP A 7 -7.90 7.90 16.65
N LYS A 8 -8.24 9.19 16.49
CA LYS A 8 -9.05 9.66 15.36
C LYS A 8 -8.36 9.41 14.02
N TRP A 9 -7.04 9.63 13.91
CA TRP A 9 -6.28 9.31 12.70
C TRP A 9 -6.32 7.82 12.38
N PHE A 10 -6.07 6.97 13.36
CA PHE A 10 -6.03 5.53 13.16
C PHE A 10 -7.41 4.95 12.83
N GLN A 11 -8.45 5.39 13.54
CA GLN A 11 -9.81 4.92 13.27
C GLN A 11 -10.28 5.36 11.89
N TYR A 12 -9.97 6.59 11.47
CA TYR A 12 -10.31 7.07 10.12
C TYR A 12 -9.71 6.17 9.05
N VAL A 13 -8.41 5.87 9.11
CA VAL A 13 -7.77 5.03 8.08
C VAL A 13 -8.29 3.59 8.12
N ALA A 14 -8.52 3.05 9.32
CA ALA A 14 -9.06 1.70 9.49
C ALA A 14 -10.50 1.55 8.96
N ASP A 15 -11.32 2.61 8.99
CA ASP A 15 -12.67 2.61 8.40
C ASP A 15 -12.65 2.43 6.87
N TYR A 16 -11.50 2.68 6.23
CA TYR A 16 -11.27 2.49 4.79
C TYR A 16 -10.56 1.15 4.50
N ARG A 17 -10.42 0.27 5.52
CA ARG A 17 -9.69 -1.02 5.43
C ARG A 17 -8.19 -0.91 5.14
N ILE A 18 -7.62 0.28 5.33
CA ILE A 18 -6.19 0.55 5.11
C ILE A 18 -5.45 0.43 6.45
N SER A 19 -4.19 0.01 6.43
CA SER A 19 -3.32 -0.01 7.61
C SER A 19 -3.15 1.41 8.15
N PRO A 20 -3.50 1.69 9.42
CA PRO A 20 -3.22 2.99 10.05
C PRO A 20 -1.75 3.12 10.49
N ASP A 21 -0.95 2.06 10.37
CA ASP A 21 0.46 2.02 10.76
C ASP A 21 1.38 2.36 9.60
N ASP A 22 2.52 2.98 9.91
CA ASP A 22 3.56 3.29 8.94
C ASP A 22 4.43 2.06 8.65
N MET A 23 4.68 1.80 7.37
CA MET A 23 5.44 0.65 6.91
C MET A 23 6.93 0.70 7.26
N THR A 24 7.46 1.86 7.65
CA THR A 24 8.89 2.11 7.92
C THR A 24 9.21 2.39 9.40
N VAL A 25 8.21 2.60 10.25
CA VAL A 25 8.42 2.97 11.65
C VAL A 25 8.81 1.75 12.51
N ASN A 26 9.83 1.93 13.34
CA ASN A 26 10.29 0.94 14.30
C ASN A 26 10.65 1.56 15.66
N PRO A 27 10.91 0.75 16.72
CA PRO A 27 11.21 1.24 18.07
C PRO A 27 12.43 2.16 18.23
N ASN A 28 13.28 2.29 17.20
CA ASN A 28 14.43 3.17 17.18
C ASN A 28 14.15 4.52 16.48
N ASN A 29 12.98 4.68 15.84
CA ASN A 29 12.56 5.93 15.19
C ASN A 29 12.03 6.94 16.22
N VAL A 30 12.11 8.23 15.91
CA VAL A 30 11.55 9.29 16.77
C VAL A 30 10.02 9.32 16.72
N GLU A 31 9.45 8.84 15.63
CA GLU A 31 8.01 8.68 15.40
C GLU A 31 7.41 7.47 16.14
N TRP A 32 8.25 6.66 16.81
CA TRP A 32 7.83 5.43 17.48
C TRP A 32 6.71 5.66 18.51
N ASP A 33 6.78 6.76 19.26
CA ASP A 33 5.76 7.11 20.25
C ASP A 33 4.37 7.35 19.63
N LEU A 34 4.30 7.50 18.30
CA LEU A 34 3.08 7.70 17.54
C LEU A 34 2.56 6.40 16.91
N ALA A 35 3.41 5.39 16.74
CA ALA A 35 3.08 4.14 16.09
C ALA A 35 1.99 3.37 16.84
N LEU A 36 1.33 2.42 16.16
CA LEU A 36 0.53 1.44 16.89
C LEU A 36 1.42 0.70 17.90
N SER A 37 0.88 0.39 19.07
CA SER A 37 1.46 -0.57 19.98
C SER A 37 1.16 -2.01 19.54
N ALA A 38 1.89 -2.98 20.10
CA ALA A 38 1.64 -4.40 19.84
C ALA A 38 0.19 -4.83 20.19
N ASN A 39 -0.40 -4.23 21.24
CA ASN A 39 -1.76 -4.53 21.67
C ASN A 39 -2.81 -3.89 20.73
N GLU A 40 -2.56 -2.67 20.25
CA GLU A 40 -3.49 -2.01 19.32
C GLU A 40 -3.54 -2.73 17.97
N ARG A 41 -2.44 -3.34 17.52
CA ARG A 41 -2.45 -4.15 16.28
C ARG A 41 -3.44 -5.32 16.35
N ASP A 42 -3.63 -5.93 17.52
CA ASP A 42 -4.64 -6.98 17.69
C ASP A 42 -6.06 -6.42 17.50
N PHE A 43 -6.35 -5.23 18.03
CA PHE A 43 -7.64 -4.56 17.81
C PHE A 43 -7.90 -4.24 16.33
N TYR A 44 -6.87 -3.83 15.58
CA TYR A 44 -7.02 -3.46 14.17
C TYR A 44 -7.00 -4.66 13.20
N LYS A 45 -6.60 -5.86 13.64
CA LYS A 45 -6.44 -7.04 12.74
C LYS A 45 -7.70 -7.43 11.97
N ASP A 46 -8.88 -7.11 12.53
CA ASP A 46 -10.19 -7.38 11.93
C ASP A 46 -10.72 -6.20 11.08
N LYS A 47 -10.05 -5.06 11.20
CA LYS A 47 -10.40 -3.81 10.52
C LYS A 47 -9.58 -3.60 9.26
N VAL A 48 -8.36 -4.13 9.18
CA VAL A 48 -7.43 -3.87 8.06
C VAL A 48 -7.09 -5.14 7.28
N ASN A 49 -6.74 -4.98 6.00
CA ASN A 49 -6.39 -6.10 5.12
C ASN A 49 -4.91 -6.54 5.24
N GLY A 50 -4.05 -5.69 5.82
CA GLY A 50 -2.65 -6.00 6.08
C GLY A 50 -1.98 -4.93 6.94
N PHE A 51 -0.85 -5.27 7.56
CA PHE A 51 0.02 -4.31 8.25
C PHE A 51 1.47 -4.80 8.27
N THR A 52 2.40 -3.86 8.45
CA THR A 52 3.81 -4.18 8.66
C THR A 52 4.05 -4.58 10.11
N VAL A 53 4.54 -5.79 10.33
CA VAL A 53 4.97 -6.28 11.64
C VAL A 53 6.26 -5.57 12.07
N TYR A 54 7.21 -5.51 11.14
CA TYR A 54 8.46 -4.79 11.34
C TYR A 54 9.13 -4.45 9.99
N PRO A 55 9.69 -3.24 9.84
CA PRO A 55 10.53 -2.87 8.70
C PRO A 55 11.97 -3.38 8.87
N ILE A 56 12.41 -4.24 7.97
CA ILE A 56 13.81 -4.66 7.85
C ILE A 56 14.68 -3.44 7.50
N THR A 57 14.21 -2.62 6.56
CA THR A 57 14.74 -1.28 6.28
C THR A 57 13.68 -0.21 6.58
N SER A 58 14.09 0.84 7.27
CA SER A 58 13.25 1.96 7.74
C SER A 58 13.58 3.28 7.07
N THR A 59 14.73 3.39 6.42
CA THR A 59 15.11 4.57 5.65
C THR A 59 15.66 4.15 4.31
N TRP A 60 15.63 5.06 3.33
CA TRP A 60 16.25 4.82 2.03
C TRP A 60 17.74 4.45 2.14
N GLY A 61 18.47 5.06 3.10
CA GLY A 61 19.89 4.79 3.31
C GLY A 61 20.20 3.43 3.93
N ASP A 62 19.21 2.73 4.49
CA ASP A 62 19.44 1.40 5.07
C ASP A 62 19.83 0.35 4.03
N ARG A 63 19.50 0.57 2.75
CA ARG A 63 19.89 -0.35 1.67
C ARG A 63 21.41 -0.44 1.48
N ASP A 64 22.12 0.61 1.90
CA ASP A 64 23.58 0.72 1.84
C ASP A 64 24.26 0.23 3.12
N ALA A 65 23.49 -0.09 4.17
CA ALA A 65 24.03 -0.56 5.44
C ALA A 65 24.60 -1.98 5.31
N PRO A 66 25.68 -2.31 6.05
CA PRO A 66 26.18 -3.68 6.14
C PRO A 66 25.11 -4.65 6.66
N ALA A 67 25.09 -5.87 6.13
CA ALA A 67 24.11 -6.89 6.54
C ALA A 67 24.15 -7.14 8.06
N GLU A 68 25.34 -7.11 8.67
CA GLU A 68 25.54 -7.32 10.10
C GLU A 68 24.85 -6.25 10.95
N GLU A 69 24.80 -5.00 10.47
CA GLU A 69 24.12 -3.90 11.16
C GLU A 69 22.60 -4.08 11.12
N LEU A 70 22.05 -4.38 9.94
CA LEU A 70 20.62 -4.64 9.76
C LEU A 70 20.16 -5.86 10.56
N ILE A 71 20.95 -6.93 10.57
CA ILE A 71 20.70 -8.13 11.39
C ILE A 71 20.74 -7.77 12.87
N GLN A 72 21.75 -7.03 13.34
CA GLN A 72 21.83 -6.62 14.75
C GLN A 72 20.65 -5.73 15.16
N ARG A 73 20.18 -4.84 14.28
CA ARG A 73 18.99 -4.03 14.50
C ARG A 73 17.74 -4.91 14.59
N PHE A 74 17.57 -5.87 13.68
CA PHE A 74 16.46 -6.81 13.70
C PHE A 74 16.43 -7.67 14.97
N GLU A 75 17.57 -8.26 15.36
CA GLU A 75 17.68 -9.11 16.56
C GLU A 75 17.35 -8.33 17.85
N ARG A 76 17.73 -7.05 17.93
CA ARG A 76 17.36 -6.18 19.07
C ARG A 76 15.86 -5.90 19.14
N SER A 77 15.17 -5.89 18.00
CA SER A 77 13.73 -5.64 17.90
C SER A 77 12.87 -6.90 18.10
N ARG A 78 13.47 -8.09 18.21
CA ARG A 78 12.73 -9.35 18.37
C ARG A 78 11.78 -9.38 19.56
N PRO A 79 12.12 -8.91 20.78
CA PRO A 79 11.17 -8.90 21.89
C PRO A 79 9.90 -8.10 21.58
N TYR A 80 10.00 -7.06 20.75
CA TYR A 80 8.85 -6.29 20.30
C TYR A 80 8.05 -7.05 19.24
N ILE A 81 8.71 -7.69 18.27
CA ILE A 81 8.07 -8.54 17.24
C ILE A 81 7.33 -9.71 17.89
N ASP A 82 7.98 -10.41 18.82
CA ASP A 82 7.40 -11.52 19.59
C ASP A 82 6.14 -11.06 20.33
N ARG A 83 6.16 -9.86 20.93
CA ARG A 83 4.98 -9.27 21.58
C ARG A 83 3.82 -9.03 20.60
N ILE A 84 4.06 -8.57 19.37
CA ILE A 84 3.01 -8.44 18.34
C ILE A 84 2.42 -9.81 18.01
N ILE A 85 3.25 -10.85 17.92
CA ILE A 85 2.79 -12.20 17.61
C ILE A 85 1.95 -12.75 18.77
N GLU A 86 2.39 -12.55 20.01
CA GLU A 86 1.70 -12.99 21.23
C GLU A 86 0.32 -12.34 21.42
N THR A 87 0.10 -11.13 20.88
CA THR A 87 -1.23 -10.50 20.94
C THR A 87 -2.24 -11.15 20.00
N GLY A 88 -1.79 -11.97 19.05
CA GLY A 88 -2.64 -12.57 18.03
C GLY A 88 -2.87 -11.66 16.82
N ALA A 89 -2.15 -10.53 16.72
CA ALA A 89 -2.33 -9.55 15.64
C ALA A 89 -2.11 -10.15 14.24
N VAL A 90 -1.20 -11.12 14.10
CA VAL A 90 -0.83 -11.74 12.81
C VAL A 90 -1.51 -13.08 12.54
N GLU A 91 -2.41 -13.56 13.41
CA GLU A 91 -3.04 -14.88 13.30
C GLU A 91 -3.85 -15.06 12.00
N LYS A 92 -4.31 -13.96 11.41
CA LYS A 92 -5.06 -13.94 10.15
C LYS A 92 -4.19 -13.98 8.89
N GLY A 93 -2.86 -14.01 9.05
CA GLY A 93 -1.93 -13.97 7.92
C GLY A 93 -1.89 -12.60 7.21
N ASN A 94 -2.26 -11.54 7.93
CA ASN A 94 -2.30 -10.15 7.48
C ASN A 94 -1.03 -9.35 7.85
N GLY A 95 -0.09 -9.96 8.59
CA GLY A 95 1.20 -9.33 8.92
C GLY A 95 2.30 -9.63 7.90
N VAL A 96 3.11 -8.64 7.56
CA VAL A 96 4.31 -8.78 6.70
C VAL A 96 5.54 -8.16 7.37
N PHE A 97 6.73 -8.68 7.08
CA PHE A 97 7.96 -7.90 7.22
C PHE A 97 8.17 -7.07 5.95
N TYR A 98 8.30 -5.76 6.09
CA TYR A 98 8.67 -4.91 4.97
C TYR A 98 10.19 -4.96 4.79
N GLY A 99 10.63 -5.42 3.63
CA GLY A 99 12.01 -5.65 3.24
C GLY A 99 12.70 -4.36 2.79
N PHE A 100 13.56 -4.48 1.78
CA PHE A 100 14.25 -3.34 1.19
C PHE A 100 13.30 -2.57 0.27
N ASP A 101 13.50 -1.25 0.20
CA ASP A 101 12.72 -0.38 -0.68
C ASP A 101 13.44 -0.13 -2.02
N GLU A 102 12.71 -0.28 -3.12
CA GLU A 102 13.12 -0.10 -4.53
C GLU A 102 14.52 -0.64 -4.85
N ASN A 103 14.78 -1.85 -4.37
CA ASN A 103 16.14 -2.34 -4.24
C ASN A 103 16.79 -2.75 -5.57
N GLU A 104 18.03 -2.31 -5.79
CA GLU A 104 18.85 -2.63 -6.96
C GLU A 104 19.70 -3.91 -6.77
N VAL A 105 20.25 -4.42 -7.87
CA VAL A 105 21.03 -5.68 -7.91
C VAL A 105 22.23 -5.64 -6.97
N GLU A 106 22.86 -4.48 -6.78
CA GLU A 106 24.05 -4.32 -5.93
C GLU A 106 23.79 -4.64 -4.45
N HIS A 107 22.56 -4.50 -3.99
CA HIS A 107 22.18 -4.76 -2.61
C HIS A 107 21.69 -6.22 -2.37
N PHE A 108 21.59 -7.05 -3.43
CA PHE A 108 21.00 -8.39 -3.33
C PHE A 108 21.76 -9.32 -2.38
N GLU A 109 23.09 -9.21 -2.29
CA GLU A 109 23.86 -10.02 -1.35
C GLU A 109 23.59 -9.65 0.11
N THR A 110 23.41 -8.36 0.40
CA THR A 110 23.00 -7.87 1.73
C THR A 110 21.59 -8.37 2.04
N MET A 111 20.64 -8.14 1.13
CA MET A 111 19.26 -8.58 1.27
C MET A 111 19.16 -10.09 1.52
N LYS A 112 19.90 -10.90 0.77
CA LYS A 112 19.93 -12.36 0.92
C LYS A 112 20.33 -12.79 2.32
N LYS A 113 21.40 -12.20 2.87
CA LYS A 113 21.88 -12.49 4.23
C LYS A 113 20.87 -12.08 5.29
N VAL A 114 20.33 -10.86 5.19
CA VAL A 114 19.37 -10.31 6.14
C VAL A 114 18.08 -11.12 6.13
N ASN A 115 17.49 -11.34 4.95
CA ASN A 115 16.23 -12.09 4.83
C ASN A 115 16.38 -13.54 5.26
N ALA A 116 17.55 -14.17 5.06
CA ALA A 116 17.81 -15.51 5.57
C ALA A 116 17.80 -15.56 7.11
N ASN A 117 18.40 -14.57 7.78
CA ASN A 117 18.34 -14.44 9.25
C ASN A 117 16.89 -14.21 9.73
N VAL A 118 16.15 -13.30 9.06
CA VAL A 118 14.73 -13.05 9.39
C VAL A 118 13.89 -14.32 9.25
N LYS A 119 14.04 -15.07 8.14
CA LYS A 119 13.30 -16.33 7.92
C LYS A 119 13.72 -17.46 8.85
N GLN A 120 14.97 -17.47 9.32
CA GLN A 120 15.40 -18.41 10.35
C GLN A 120 14.67 -18.17 11.67
N ALA A 121 14.45 -16.91 12.03
CA ALA A 121 13.73 -16.55 13.27
C ALA A 121 12.21 -16.66 13.12
N TYR A 122 11.65 -16.24 11.98
CA TYR A 122 10.21 -16.14 11.74
C TYR A 122 9.81 -16.70 10.37
N PRO A 123 9.83 -18.03 10.18
CA PRO A 123 9.63 -18.65 8.87
C PRO A 123 8.24 -18.39 8.27
N ASN A 124 7.23 -18.19 9.12
CA ASN A 124 5.82 -18.13 8.73
C ASN A 124 5.31 -16.72 8.42
N ILE A 125 6.07 -15.67 8.74
CA ILE A 125 5.68 -14.29 8.40
C ILE A 125 6.31 -13.94 7.03
N PRO A 126 5.51 -13.51 6.04
CA PRO A 126 6.01 -13.18 4.72
C PRO A 126 6.95 -11.97 4.74
N ILE A 127 7.96 -11.99 3.87
CA ILE A 127 8.80 -10.83 3.56
C ILE A 127 8.30 -10.21 2.24
N MET A 128 8.01 -8.92 2.29
CA MET A 128 7.53 -8.10 1.17
C MET A 128 8.57 -7.06 0.78
N THR A 129 8.90 -6.89 -0.50
CA THR A 129 9.89 -5.88 -0.94
C THR A 129 9.47 -5.25 -2.26
N THR A 130 9.82 -3.99 -2.48
CA THR A 130 9.72 -3.29 -3.76
C THR A 130 11.02 -3.50 -4.53
N SER A 131 10.94 -3.98 -5.77
CA SER A 131 12.11 -4.04 -6.67
C SER A 131 11.66 -4.24 -8.13
N GLN A 132 12.34 -3.55 -9.03
CA GLN A 132 12.21 -3.71 -10.49
C GLN A 132 13.29 -4.63 -11.09
N TYR A 133 14.25 -5.09 -10.28
CA TYR A 133 15.40 -5.91 -10.72
C TYR A 133 15.24 -7.40 -10.39
N ILE A 134 14.10 -7.78 -9.82
CA ILE A 134 13.74 -9.17 -9.55
C ILE A 134 12.81 -9.64 -10.68
N ASP A 135 13.37 -10.44 -11.57
CA ASP A 135 12.77 -10.82 -12.86
C ASP A 135 12.37 -12.30 -12.96
N SER A 136 12.59 -13.06 -11.89
CA SER A 136 12.38 -14.51 -11.86
C SER A 136 11.97 -15.01 -10.49
N TYR A 137 11.20 -16.10 -10.46
CA TYR A 137 10.85 -16.78 -9.22
C TYR A 137 12.09 -17.34 -8.52
N GLU A 138 13.07 -17.82 -9.27
CA GLU A 138 14.34 -18.31 -8.74
C GLU A 138 15.09 -17.23 -7.97
N LYS A 139 15.07 -15.99 -8.48
CA LYS A 139 15.65 -14.84 -7.78
C LYS A 139 14.88 -14.51 -6.50
N MET A 140 13.54 -14.49 -6.54
CA MET A 140 12.73 -14.31 -5.32
C MET A 140 13.04 -15.38 -4.26
N LYS A 141 13.15 -16.64 -4.69
CA LYS A 141 13.48 -17.76 -3.81
C LYS A 141 14.89 -17.63 -3.23
N GLU A 142 15.87 -17.23 -4.04
CA GLU A 142 17.23 -16.98 -3.60
C GLU A 142 17.29 -15.90 -2.50
N LEU A 143 16.49 -14.85 -2.65
CA LEU A 143 16.44 -13.69 -1.76
C LEU A 143 15.48 -13.85 -0.59
N ASN A 144 14.82 -15.01 -0.44
CA ASN A 144 13.82 -15.30 0.59
C ASN A 144 12.63 -14.32 0.61
N ILE A 145 12.12 -13.96 -0.57
CA ILE A 145 10.97 -13.05 -0.72
C ILE A 145 9.69 -13.84 -0.94
N ASP A 146 8.61 -13.43 -0.27
CA ASP A 146 7.28 -14.05 -0.42
C ASP A 146 6.31 -13.16 -1.23
N ILE A 147 6.48 -11.84 -1.14
CA ILE A 147 5.67 -10.84 -1.82
C ILE A 147 6.59 -9.87 -2.56
N LEU A 148 6.50 -9.83 -3.88
CA LEU A 148 7.18 -8.82 -4.70
C LEU A 148 6.18 -7.70 -5.01
N VAL A 149 6.56 -6.46 -4.71
CA VAL A 149 5.75 -5.28 -5.03
C VAL A 149 6.38 -4.61 -6.25
N MET A 150 5.65 -4.61 -7.37
CA MET A 150 6.13 -4.08 -8.65
C MET A 150 5.47 -2.74 -8.96
N HIS A 151 6.27 -1.78 -9.45
CA HIS A 151 5.75 -0.46 -9.80
C HIS A 151 4.79 -0.61 -10.99
N LEU A 152 3.65 0.07 -10.96
CA LEU A 152 2.65 0.01 -12.02
C LEU A 152 3.07 0.71 -13.33
N VAL A 153 4.30 1.18 -13.45
CA VAL A 153 4.77 1.84 -14.69
C VAL A 153 4.81 0.81 -15.81
N ASP A 154 4.46 1.25 -17.03
CA ASP A 154 4.46 0.39 -18.21
C ASP A 154 5.81 -0.32 -18.37
N GLY A 155 5.75 -1.65 -18.52
CA GLY A 155 6.92 -2.51 -18.66
C GLY A 155 7.53 -3.01 -17.34
N ILE A 156 7.12 -2.49 -16.18
CA ILE A 156 7.54 -3.01 -14.87
C ILE A 156 6.53 -4.04 -14.37
N TYR A 157 5.30 -3.64 -13.99
CA TYR A 157 4.28 -4.62 -13.61
C TYR A 157 3.94 -5.51 -14.80
N ASN A 158 4.12 -6.82 -14.63
CA ASN A 158 4.02 -7.79 -15.72
C ASN A 158 3.22 -9.01 -15.26
N ASN A 159 2.05 -9.22 -15.88
CA ASN A 159 1.17 -10.32 -15.56
C ASN A 159 1.76 -11.71 -15.87
N ASP A 160 2.51 -11.87 -16.96
CA ASP A 160 3.10 -13.16 -17.31
C ASP A 160 4.11 -13.60 -16.23
N PHE A 161 4.95 -12.66 -15.78
CA PHE A 161 5.87 -12.91 -14.67
C PHE A 161 5.11 -13.13 -13.37
N ALA A 162 4.13 -12.28 -13.06
CA ALA A 162 3.34 -12.39 -11.84
C ALA A 162 2.58 -13.73 -11.77
N ASP A 163 2.07 -14.25 -12.88
CA ASP A 163 1.39 -15.54 -12.95
C ASP A 163 2.37 -16.73 -12.76
N ILE A 164 3.64 -16.60 -13.18
CA ILE A 164 4.70 -17.57 -12.84
C ILE A 164 4.98 -17.57 -11.33
N VAL A 165 5.06 -16.38 -10.72
CA VAL A 165 5.30 -16.20 -9.29
C VAL A 165 4.13 -16.80 -8.48
N ARG A 166 2.89 -16.52 -8.87
CA ARG A 166 1.65 -17.06 -8.24
C ARG A 166 1.56 -18.57 -8.30
N LYS A 167 1.96 -19.20 -9.43
CA LYS A 167 2.01 -20.67 -9.56
C LYS A 167 2.91 -21.35 -8.52
N HIS A 168 3.87 -20.60 -7.94
CA HIS A 168 4.74 -21.07 -6.87
C HIS A 168 4.26 -20.67 -5.46
N GLY A 169 3.02 -20.18 -5.31
CA GLY A 169 2.43 -19.80 -4.02
C GLY A 169 2.99 -18.50 -3.45
N ARG A 170 3.58 -17.65 -4.30
CA ARG A 170 4.04 -16.30 -3.96
C ARG A 170 3.04 -15.25 -4.42
N LYS A 171 3.16 -14.03 -3.92
CA LYS A 171 2.27 -12.92 -4.28
C LYS A 171 3.02 -11.84 -5.05
N VAL A 172 2.32 -11.17 -5.96
CA VAL A 172 2.78 -9.96 -6.63
C VAL A 172 1.79 -8.84 -6.40
N TRP A 173 2.25 -7.81 -5.71
CA TRP A 173 1.50 -6.58 -5.44
C TRP A 173 1.86 -5.52 -6.46
N ALA A 174 0.95 -4.56 -6.67
CA ALA A 174 1.24 -3.35 -7.43
C ALA A 174 1.47 -2.17 -6.48
N TYR A 175 2.23 -1.19 -6.93
CA TYR A 175 2.29 0.12 -6.26
C TYR A 175 2.41 1.27 -7.24
N ILE A 176 2.04 2.45 -6.76
CA ILE A 176 2.30 3.73 -7.41
C ILE A 176 2.97 4.69 -6.43
N SER A 177 3.68 5.67 -6.96
CA SER A 177 4.29 6.76 -6.22
C SER A 177 4.10 8.09 -6.98
N LEU A 178 5.17 8.86 -7.15
CA LEU A 178 5.22 10.00 -8.07
C LEU A 178 4.89 9.60 -9.52
N GLN A 179 5.02 8.32 -9.85
CA GLN A 179 4.66 7.67 -11.12
C GLN A 179 3.57 6.60 -10.87
N PRO A 180 2.85 6.12 -11.91
CA PRO A 180 3.02 6.47 -13.32
C PRO A 180 2.34 7.80 -13.70
N TYR A 181 2.52 8.21 -14.95
CA TYR A 181 1.91 9.41 -15.55
C TYR A 181 0.85 9.03 -16.57
N ASP A 182 0.06 10.00 -17.04
CA ASP A 182 -0.90 9.80 -18.14
C ASP A 182 -0.20 9.09 -19.33
N PRO A 183 -0.80 8.02 -19.90
CA PRO A 183 -2.20 7.59 -19.77
C PRO A 183 -2.54 6.69 -18.58
N GLN A 184 -1.56 6.31 -17.74
CA GLN A 184 -1.75 5.38 -16.61
C GLN A 184 -2.33 6.08 -15.37
N PRO A 185 -3.04 5.37 -14.49
CA PRO A 185 -3.71 5.98 -13.35
C PRO A 185 -2.75 6.40 -12.25
N ASN A 186 -3.08 7.49 -11.55
CA ASN A 186 -2.42 7.86 -10.29
C ASN A 186 -3.41 8.58 -9.37
N TRP A 187 -3.02 8.84 -8.13
CA TRP A 187 -3.83 9.54 -7.11
C TRP A 187 -3.33 10.96 -6.85
N ARG A 188 -2.75 11.63 -7.85
CA ARG A 188 -2.44 13.06 -7.77
C ARG A 188 -3.72 13.89 -7.94
N ILE A 189 -3.63 15.18 -7.62
CA ILE A 189 -4.78 16.09 -7.61
C ILE A 189 -5.33 16.33 -9.01
N GLU A 190 -4.47 16.33 -10.03
CA GLU A 190 -4.84 16.53 -11.44
C GLU A 190 -5.48 15.30 -12.06
N ASN A 191 -5.25 14.12 -11.48
CA ASN A 191 -5.75 12.87 -12.01
C ASN A 191 -7.27 12.77 -11.84
N SER A 192 -7.93 12.12 -12.80
CA SER A 192 -9.38 11.97 -12.74
C SER A 192 -9.78 11.15 -11.51
N PRO A 193 -10.84 11.52 -10.76
CA PRO A 193 -11.37 10.68 -9.69
C PRO A 193 -11.69 9.24 -10.14
N MET A 194 -12.02 9.06 -11.42
CA MET A 194 -12.22 7.73 -12.02
C MET A 194 -10.98 6.85 -11.97
N GLU A 195 -9.78 7.42 -12.08
CA GLU A 195 -8.53 6.66 -11.97
C GLU A 195 -8.37 6.08 -10.57
N ALA A 196 -8.68 6.89 -9.54
CA ALA A 196 -8.63 6.45 -8.16
C ALA A 196 -9.61 5.30 -7.87
N ARG A 197 -10.83 5.40 -8.42
CA ARG A 197 -11.88 4.39 -8.27
C ARG A 197 -11.60 3.10 -9.04
N LEU A 198 -11.07 3.18 -10.26
CA LEU A 198 -10.80 2.00 -11.10
C LEU A 198 -9.56 1.23 -10.66
N LEU A 199 -8.53 1.93 -10.13
CA LEU A 199 -7.24 1.31 -9.82
C LEU A 199 -7.35 0.16 -8.82
N LEU A 200 -8.14 0.30 -7.76
CA LEU A 200 -8.36 -0.77 -6.77
C LEU A 200 -9.61 -1.61 -7.01
N SER A 201 -10.29 -1.44 -8.15
CA SER A 201 -11.51 -2.19 -8.50
C SER A 201 -11.31 -3.04 -9.75
N ALA A 202 -11.84 -2.61 -10.89
CA ALA A 202 -11.76 -3.30 -12.17
C ALA A 202 -10.30 -3.53 -12.58
N MET A 203 -9.41 -2.55 -12.38
CA MET A 203 -8.00 -2.70 -12.75
C MET A 203 -7.30 -3.72 -11.84
N ALA A 204 -7.55 -3.68 -10.53
CA ALA A 204 -6.99 -4.67 -9.62
C ALA A 204 -7.42 -6.10 -9.95
N LEU A 205 -8.67 -6.30 -10.40
CA LEU A 205 -9.14 -7.60 -10.87
C LEU A 205 -8.51 -7.99 -12.22
N HIS A 206 -8.52 -7.08 -13.19
CA HIS A 206 -8.01 -7.32 -14.55
C HIS A 206 -6.50 -7.66 -14.54
N GLU A 207 -5.73 -6.87 -13.80
CA GLU A 207 -4.28 -7.02 -13.62
C GLU A 207 -3.90 -7.98 -12.48
N ARG A 208 -4.90 -8.63 -11.88
CA ARG A 208 -4.76 -9.69 -10.88
C ARG A 208 -3.88 -9.31 -9.69
N PHE A 209 -3.97 -8.07 -9.19
CA PHE A 209 -3.16 -7.64 -8.04
C PHE A 209 -3.45 -8.51 -6.81
N ASP A 210 -2.40 -9.06 -6.17
CA ASP A 210 -2.55 -9.79 -4.89
C ASP A 210 -2.65 -8.84 -3.68
N GLY A 211 -2.42 -7.55 -3.93
CA GLY A 211 -2.47 -6.46 -2.98
C GLY A 211 -1.92 -5.19 -3.61
N PHE A 212 -2.07 -4.07 -2.91
CA PHE A 212 -1.66 -2.76 -3.40
C PHE A 212 -0.95 -1.96 -2.32
N LEU A 213 0.12 -1.29 -2.70
CA LEU A 213 0.89 -0.42 -1.83
C LEU A 213 0.82 1.02 -2.34
N TYR A 214 0.68 1.97 -1.42
CA TYR A 214 0.90 3.38 -1.67
C TYR A 214 1.83 3.94 -0.59
N TRP A 215 2.84 4.69 -1.01
CA TRP A 215 3.98 5.02 -0.15
C TRP A 215 3.64 5.93 1.02
N SER A 216 2.55 6.70 0.96
CA SER A 216 2.11 7.55 2.08
C SER A 216 0.69 8.09 1.91
N LEU A 217 -0.04 8.26 3.02
CA LEU A 217 -1.31 8.99 3.06
C LEU A 217 -1.19 10.47 3.47
N ASN A 218 -0.14 10.84 4.19
CA ASN A 218 -0.05 12.11 4.93
C ASN A 218 1.40 12.64 5.07
N TYR A 219 2.21 12.55 4.02
CA TYR A 219 3.62 12.98 4.02
C TYR A 219 3.76 14.52 3.99
N TYR A 220 3.42 15.18 5.10
CA TYR A 220 3.38 16.64 5.20
C TYR A 220 4.74 17.31 5.38
N TYR A 221 5.66 16.61 6.05
CA TYR A 221 6.97 17.14 6.43
C TYR A 221 7.83 17.42 5.20
N LYS A 222 7.65 16.66 4.11
CA LYS A 222 8.23 16.92 2.78
C LYS A 222 9.75 17.22 2.83
N GLY A 223 10.46 16.62 3.79
CA GLY A 223 11.89 16.85 4.04
C GLY A 223 12.27 18.24 4.61
N THR A 224 11.30 19.10 4.93
CA THR A 224 11.51 20.52 5.27
C THR A 224 11.76 20.82 6.75
N GLY A 225 11.41 19.92 7.68
CA GLY A 225 11.39 20.31 9.10
C GLY A 225 10.01 20.73 9.61
N ALA A 226 9.13 21.18 8.71
CA ALA A 226 7.94 21.92 9.10
C ALA A 226 6.76 20.99 9.43
N VAL A 227 6.22 21.17 10.64
CA VAL A 227 4.90 20.65 11.01
C VAL A 227 3.86 21.65 10.53
N GLN A 228 2.94 21.20 9.69
CA GLN A 228 1.93 22.07 9.11
C GLN A 228 0.87 22.46 10.14
N ALA A 229 0.39 23.70 10.05
CA ALA A 229 -0.76 24.11 10.85
C ALA A 229 -1.99 23.31 10.41
N PRO A 230 -2.79 22.79 11.36
CA PRO A 230 -4.02 22.12 11.00
C PRO A 230 -5.00 23.09 10.34
N ILE A 231 -5.72 22.60 9.33
CA ILE A 231 -6.83 23.28 8.69
C ILE A 231 -7.95 23.47 9.72
N LYS A 232 -8.40 24.72 9.83
CA LYS A 232 -9.48 25.11 10.73
C LYS A 232 -10.75 25.32 9.95
N ARG A 233 -11.88 24.93 10.52
CA ARG A 233 -13.19 25.08 9.86
C ARG A 233 -13.50 26.54 9.52
N ASP A 234 -13.15 27.44 10.43
CA ASP A 234 -13.35 28.89 10.29
C ASP A 234 -12.04 29.63 9.92
N GLY A 235 -11.07 28.89 9.34
CA GLY A 235 -9.78 29.42 8.91
C GLY A 235 -9.78 30.04 7.50
N PRO A 236 -8.60 30.47 7.02
CA PRO A 236 -8.42 30.89 5.64
C PRO A 236 -8.75 29.77 4.65
N VAL A 237 -9.23 30.14 3.45
CA VAL A 237 -9.53 29.18 2.37
C VAL A 237 -8.27 28.47 1.86
N LEU A 238 -7.11 29.12 1.94
CA LEU A 238 -5.83 28.58 1.50
C LEU A 238 -5.03 28.07 2.70
N THR A 239 -4.42 26.90 2.56
CA THR A 239 -3.41 26.39 3.48
C THR A 239 -2.11 27.20 3.37
N ASP A 240 -1.34 27.27 4.44
CA ASP A 240 0.00 27.88 4.48
C ASP A 240 1.11 26.91 4.05
N TRP A 241 0.72 25.75 3.52
CA TRP A 241 1.63 24.67 3.17
C TRP A 241 1.37 24.08 1.79
N SER A 242 2.45 23.62 1.17
CA SER A 242 2.44 23.03 -0.16
C SER A 242 2.14 21.53 -0.09
N ILE A 243 1.28 21.10 -1.01
CA ILE A 243 0.99 19.69 -1.29
C ILE A 243 1.88 19.14 -2.42
N THR A 244 2.83 19.94 -2.92
CA THR A 244 3.72 19.55 -4.00
C THR A 244 4.83 18.62 -3.51
N THR A 245 5.37 17.79 -4.40
CA THR A 245 6.61 17.06 -4.12
C THR A 245 7.76 18.08 -3.91
N PRO A 246 8.65 17.89 -2.91
CA PRO A 246 9.53 18.96 -2.42
C PRO A 246 10.88 19.03 -3.13
N THR A 247 10.88 18.76 -4.42
CA THR A 247 12.08 18.89 -5.26
C THR A 247 11.76 19.81 -6.43
N GLU A 248 12.74 20.59 -6.89
CA GLU A 248 12.55 21.50 -8.03
C GLU A 248 12.11 20.75 -9.30
N GLU A 249 12.56 19.51 -9.45
CA GLU A 249 12.20 18.62 -10.56
C GLU A 249 10.74 18.18 -10.50
N PHE A 250 10.20 17.90 -9.31
CA PHE A 250 8.88 17.30 -9.13
C PHE A 250 7.85 18.22 -8.48
N LYS A 251 8.16 19.51 -8.27
CA LYS A 251 7.22 20.48 -7.67
C LYS A 251 5.92 20.70 -8.44
N TRP A 252 5.82 20.19 -9.66
CA TRP A 252 4.59 20.18 -10.46
C TRP A 252 3.64 19.03 -10.10
N LEU A 253 4.10 18.06 -9.30
CA LEU A 253 3.27 16.96 -8.79
C LEU A 253 2.53 17.43 -7.54
N HIS A 254 1.21 17.52 -7.61
CA HIS A 254 0.37 17.93 -6.48
C HIS A 254 -0.31 16.71 -5.84
N GLY A 255 -0.20 16.58 -4.52
CA GLY A 255 -0.91 15.55 -3.75
C GLY A 255 -0.24 14.17 -3.70
N ASP A 256 0.96 14.02 -4.29
CA ASP A 256 1.78 12.81 -4.15
C ASP A 256 2.12 12.55 -2.67
N GLY A 257 1.77 11.36 -2.17
CA GLY A 257 1.90 10.96 -0.76
C GLY A 257 0.96 11.69 0.21
N VAL A 258 -0.04 12.42 -0.30
CA VAL A 258 -0.98 13.24 0.48
C VAL A 258 -2.42 13.00 0.00
N LEU A 259 -3.14 12.11 0.67
CA LEU A 259 -4.56 11.81 0.49
C LEU A 259 -5.43 12.26 1.66
N LEU A 260 -4.80 12.46 2.82
CA LEU A 260 -5.41 13.01 4.02
C LEU A 260 -4.82 14.39 4.29
N TYR A 261 -5.62 15.25 4.91
CA TYR A 261 -5.22 16.59 5.31
C TYR A 261 -5.35 16.75 6.81
N ALA A 262 -4.44 17.51 7.42
CA ALA A 262 -4.44 17.75 8.85
C ALA A 262 -5.54 18.74 9.23
N GLY A 263 -6.62 18.28 9.85
CA GLY A 263 -7.66 19.13 10.46
C GLY A 263 -7.42 19.34 11.96
N GLU A 264 -8.03 20.39 12.53
CA GLU A 264 -7.90 20.68 13.97
C GLU A 264 -8.54 19.60 14.87
N ASP A 265 -9.59 18.94 14.36
CA ASP A 265 -10.34 17.91 15.09
C ASP A 265 -9.98 16.47 14.65
N GLY A 266 -9.06 16.29 13.70
CA GLY A 266 -8.74 14.97 13.13
C GLY A 266 -8.37 15.00 11.64
N PRO A 267 -8.22 13.82 11.01
CA PRO A 267 -8.00 13.71 9.57
C PRO A 267 -9.17 14.25 8.75
N ILE A 268 -8.85 14.91 7.65
CA ILE A 268 -9.81 15.29 6.61
C ILE A 268 -9.49 14.48 5.34
N GLY A 269 -10.43 13.66 4.89
CA GLY A 269 -10.30 12.90 3.64
C GLY A 269 -10.36 13.77 2.39
N SER A 270 -9.58 13.39 1.39
CA SER A 270 -9.71 13.95 0.04
C SER A 270 -10.83 13.26 -0.74
N ILE A 271 -11.36 13.93 -1.78
CA ILE A 271 -12.24 13.29 -2.78
C ILE A 271 -11.56 12.05 -3.40
N ARG A 272 -10.24 12.07 -3.55
CA ARG A 272 -9.44 10.94 -4.05
C ARG A 272 -9.56 9.73 -3.10
N MET A 273 -9.48 9.97 -1.79
CA MET A 273 -9.65 8.94 -0.76
C MET A 273 -11.06 8.31 -0.79
N GLU A 274 -12.11 9.13 -0.99
CA GLU A 274 -13.47 8.60 -1.15
C GLU A 274 -13.61 7.73 -2.41
N ASN A 275 -12.97 8.12 -3.51
CA ASN A 275 -12.99 7.30 -4.73
C ASN A 275 -12.20 5.99 -4.58
N ILE A 276 -11.10 5.99 -3.81
CA ILE A 276 -10.37 4.77 -3.44
C ILE A 276 -11.28 3.84 -2.64
N ARG A 277 -12.03 4.36 -1.66
CA ARG A 277 -13.00 3.59 -0.88
C ARG A 277 -14.08 2.98 -1.76
N ASP A 278 -14.71 3.79 -2.61
CA ASP A 278 -15.70 3.32 -3.57
C ASP A 278 -15.11 2.22 -4.48
N GLY A 279 -13.85 2.35 -4.89
CA GLY A 279 -13.14 1.34 -5.67
C GLY A 279 -12.94 0.03 -4.89
N LEU A 280 -12.56 0.09 -3.62
CA LEU A 280 -12.48 -1.11 -2.78
C LEU A 280 -13.84 -1.78 -2.63
N GLU A 281 -14.93 -1.01 -2.50
CA GLU A 281 -16.30 -1.55 -2.47
C GLU A 281 -16.74 -2.12 -3.83
N ASP A 282 -16.32 -1.51 -4.94
CA ASP A 282 -16.50 -2.05 -6.29
C ASP A 282 -15.73 -3.38 -6.46
N TYR A 283 -14.54 -3.52 -5.89
CA TYR A 283 -13.77 -4.78 -5.91
C TYR A 283 -14.55 -5.95 -5.29
N GLU A 284 -15.22 -5.71 -4.16
CA GLU A 284 -16.04 -6.73 -3.49
C GLU A 284 -17.24 -7.18 -4.35
N TYR A 285 -17.75 -6.33 -5.25
CA TYR A 285 -18.77 -6.73 -6.23
C TYR A 285 -18.18 -7.72 -7.24
N TYR A 286 -16.97 -7.47 -7.74
CA TYR A 286 -16.28 -8.42 -8.62
C TYR A 286 -15.96 -9.74 -7.91
N LYS A 287 -15.55 -9.71 -6.63
CA LYS A 287 -15.31 -10.93 -5.85
C LYS A 287 -16.59 -11.73 -5.62
N GLN A 288 -17.72 -11.06 -5.37
CA GLN A 288 -19.02 -11.73 -5.28
C GLN A 288 -19.46 -12.30 -6.62
N LEU A 289 -19.27 -11.57 -7.73
CA LEU A 289 -19.54 -12.09 -9.07
C LEU A 289 -18.69 -13.32 -9.38
N GLU A 290 -17.40 -13.28 -9.07
CA GLU A 290 -16.48 -14.42 -9.22
C GLU A 290 -16.96 -15.62 -8.41
N HIS A 291 -17.44 -15.40 -7.19
CA HIS A 291 -17.96 -16.46 -6.34
C HIS A 291 -19.19 -17.17 -6.94
N ILE A 292 -20.11 -16.42 -7.55
CA ILE A 292 -21.38 -16.96 -8.06
C ILE A 292 -21.32 -17.43 -9.52
N ALA A 293 -20.44 -16.82 -10.34
CA ALA A 293 -20.40 -17.02 -11.79
C ALA A 293 -19.00 -17.39 -12.33
N GLY A 294 -17.98 -17.44 -11.48
CA GLY A 294 -16.61 -17.78 -11.85
C GLY A 294 -15.77 -16.57 -12.27
N PHE A 295 -14.45 -16.78 -12.29
CA PHE A 295 -13.47 -15.74 -12.61
C PHE A 295 -13.69 -15.13 -13.98
N ASP A 296 -14.00 -15.92 -15.01
CA ASP A 296 -14.18 -15.41 -16.38
C ASP A 296 -15.33 -14.38 -16.48
N ALA A 297 -16.39 -14.53 -15.67
CA ALA A 297 -17.48 -13.57 -15.63
C ALA A 297 -17.06 -12.25 -14.96
N ALA A 298 -16.35 -12.33 -13.83
CA ALA A 298 -15.85 -11.16 -13.13
C ALA A 298 -14.78 -10.42 -13.95
N PHE A 299 -13.84 -11.16 -14.54
CA PHE A 299 -12.84 -10.64 -15.45
C PHE A 299 -13.48 -9.97 -16.67
N GLY A 300 -14.48 -10.62 -17.30
CA GLY A 300 -15.21 -10.03 -18.42
C GLY A 300 -15.86 -8.70 -18.08
N ALA A 301 -16.47 -8.57 -16.89
CA ALA A 301 -17.05 -7.31 -16.43
C ALA A 301 -15.99 -6.23 -16.16
N ALA A 302 -14.84 -6.60 -15.60
CA ALA A 302 -13.72 -5.67 -15.42
C ALA A 302 -13.09 -5.25 -16.75
N ASP A 303 -12.96 -6.17 -17.71
CA ASP A 303 -12.43 -5.95 -19.05
C ASP A 303 -13.28 -4.94 -19.84
N GLU A 304 -14.58 -4.81 -19.56
CA GLU A 304 -15.40 -3.73 -20.15
C GLU A 304 -14.93 -2.32 -19.76
N LEU A 305 -14.28 -2.17 -18.60
CA LEU A 305 -13.81 -0.89 -18.06
C LEU A 305 -12.31 -0.69 -18.22
N VAL A 306 -11.53 -1.77 -18.22
CA VAL A 306 -10.06 -1.73 -18.21
C VAL A 306 -9.52 -2.76 -19.20
N LYS A 307 -8.82 -2.30 -20.23
CA LYS A 307 -8.09 -3.15 -21.20
C LYS A 307 -6.63 -3.33 -20.83
N SER A 308 -6.06 -2.34 -20.14
CA SER A 308 -4.72 -2.38 -19.57
C SER A 308 -4.57 -1.28 -18.51
N THR A 309 -3.39 -1.22 -17.88
CA THR A 309 -2.96 -0.12 -17.01
C THR A 309 -2.93 1.25 -17.69
N SER A 310 -2.94 1.32 -19.02
CA SER A 310 -2.92 2.56 -19.82
C SER A 310 -4.17 2.78 -20.66
N GLU A 311 -5.04 1.77 -20.81
CA GLU A 311 -6.28 1.85 -21.58
C GLU A 311 -7.48 1.45 -20.72
N PHE A 312 -8.22 2.46 -20.24
CA PHE A 312 -9.39 2.27 -19.40
C PHE A 312 -10.39 3.43 -19.55
N VAL A 313 -11.64 3.12 -19.21
CA VAL A 313 -12.79 4.00 -19.30
C VAL A 313 -12.66 5.15 -18.30
N ARG A 314 -13.01 6.38 -18.73
CA ARG A 314 -13.08 7.57 -17.87
C ARG A 314 -14.52 8.11 -17.72
N SER A 315 -15.53 7.33 -18.12
CA SER A 315 -16.95 7.65 -17.99
C SER A 315 -17.53 7.04 -16.70
N PRO A 316 -18.04 7.86 -15.77
CA PRO A 316 -18.78 7.38 -14.61
C PRO A 316 -20.02 6.57 -15.00
N GLU A 317 -20.71 6.94 -16.09
CA GLU A 317 -21.93 6.28 -16.55
C GLU A 317 -21.67 4.81 -16.89
N GLN A 318 -20.60 4.53 -17.65
CA GLN A 318 -20.21 3.16 -17.99
C GLN A 318 -19.83 2.34 -16.76
N LEU A 319 -19.12 2.92 -15.79
CA LEU A 319 -18.83 2.26 -14.52
C LEU A 319 -20.13 1.89 -13.79
N TYR A 320 -21.10 2.82 -13.71
CA TYR A 320 -22.37 2.56 -13.05
C TYR A 320 -23.22 1.51 -13.78
N GLU A 321 -23.19 1.48 -15.11
CA GLU A 321 -23.86 0.43 -15.90
C GLU A 321 -23.29 -0.96 -15.57
N VAL A 322 -21.96 -1.11 -15.55
CA VAL A 322 -21.30 -2.36 -15.17
C VAL A 322 -21.65 -2.73 -13.73
N ARG A 323 -21.52 -1.79 -12.79
CA ARG A 323 -21.83 -2.01 -11.36
C ARG A 323 -23.28 -2.44 -11.15
N GLN A 324 -24.24 -1.83 -11.84
CA GLN A 324 -25.65 -2.19 -11.77
C GLN A 324 -25.91 -3.61 -12.30
N ARG A 325 -25.28 -4.00 -13.41
CA ARG A 325 -25.39 -5.38 -13.93
C ARG A 325 -24.83 -6.40 -12.95
N ILE A 326 -23.64 -6.15 -12.39
CA ILE A 326 -23.05 -7.02 -11.37
C ILE A 326 -23.98 -7.11 -10.15
N SER A 327 -24.48 -5.96 -9.68
CA SER A 327 -25.41 -5.90 -8.55
C SER A 327 -26.65 -6.75 -8.79
N ALA A 328 -27.28 -6.66 -9.97
CA ALA A 328 -28.47 -7.42 -10.34
C ALA A 328 -28.21 -8.94 -10.33
N MET A 329 -27.04 -9.35 -10.83
CA MET A 329 -26.63 -10.77 -10.78
C MET A 329 -26.42 -11.25 -9.35
N ILE A 330 -25.81 -10.44 -8.48
CA ILE A 330 -25.60 -10.78 -7.06
C ILE A 330 -26.93 -10.86 -6.30
N SER A 331 -27.87 -9.94 -6.55
CA SER A 331 -29.18 -9.92 -5.89
C SER A 331 -30.19 -10.92 -6.47
N GLY A 332 -29.90 -11.53 -7.63
CA GLY A 332 -30.80 -12.44 -8.32
C GLY A 332 -32.06 -11.74 -8.86
N SER A 333 -31.96 -10.45 -9.20
CA SER A 333 -33.08 -9.57 -9.59
C SER A 333 -33.05 -9.17 -11.05
#